data_AF-A0A0S2VZB6-F1
#
_entry.id   AF-A0A0S2VZB6-F1
#
_cell.length_a   1.000
_cell.length_b   1.000
_cell.length_c   1.000
_cell.angle_alpha   90.00
_cell.angle_beta   90.00
_cell.angle_gamma   90.00
#
_symmetry.space_group_name_H-M   'P 1'
#
loop_
_entity.id
_entity.type
_entity.pdbx_description
1 polymer ?
#
loop_
_entity_poly.entity_id
_entity_poly.type
_entity_poly.pdbx_seq_one_letter_code
_entity_poly.pdbx_strand_id
1 'polypeptide(L)'
;MKKTGYITICIFLCAALTACGKPPATETPVPSPAAAVQTPGPSPSGTIDLSSTPEPETLPVSPLTEENTPARTAYAAALNTLLDTNVLPNGDKPSDDYTGSIEDRERMARNRFSVCDVDGDGAEELILLYTTDITAAQRGFIFSCEEETGKLGIQLESYPLFTFYKSGAVEGGWSHNQGKGNTFWPYDLYRYDSFLDVYVDVGSVDAWDESLGIEDYPSQADKSGSGFVYYIETNGSMTWEDPLDVSIYEAWRYPYVRDGQEILPEYLPLTAENIQGLLTAG
;
A
#
# COMPACT_ATOMS: atom_id res chain seq x y z
N MET A 1 -7.71 10.97 -49.42
CA MET A 1 -8.85 11.69 -48.81
C MET A 1 -8.28 12.73 -47.86
N LYS A 2 -8.55 14.01 -48.10
CA LYS A 2 -8.13 15.14 -47.25
C LYS A 2 -9.35 15.70 -46.53
N LYS A 3 -9.09 16.36 -45.38
CA LYS A 3 -9.87 17.41 -44.67
C LYS A 3 -10.24 16.99 -43.24
N THR A 4 -10.24 17.83 -42.21
CA THR A 4 -9.82 19.23 -41.98
C THR A 4 -9.97 19.45 -40.47
N GLY A 5 -9.05 20.20 -39.85
CA GLY A 5 -9.15 20.62 -38.45
C GLY A 5 -10.14 21.78 -38.26
N TYR A 6 -10.77 21.85 -37.08
CA TYR A 6 -11.67 22.93 -36.69
C TYR A 6 -10.99 23.85 -35.68
N ILE A 7 -10.77 25.10 -36.10
CA ILE A 7 -10.52 26.27 -35.25
C ILE A 7 -11.89 26.88 -34.97
N THR A 8 -12.20 27.20 -33.71
CA THR A 8 -13.34 28.08 -33.37
C THR A 8 -12.85 29.29 -32.58
N ILE A 9 -13.33 30.44 -33.06
CA ILE A 9 -12.96 31.83 -32.75
C ILE A 9 -13.83 32.38 -31.61
N CYS A 10 -13.22 33.15 -30.72
CA CYS A 10 -13.87 33.98 -29.71
C CYS A 10 -14.63 35.17 -30.32
N ILE A 11 -15.82 35.50 -29.79
CA ILE A 11 -16.41 36.85 -29.90
C ILE A 11 -16.95 37.29 -28.53
N PHE A 12 -16.37 38.39 -28.04
CA PHE A 12 -16.85 39.21 -26.93
C PHE A 12 -18.09 40.02 -27.36
N LEU A 13 -19.04 40.23 -26.43
CA LEU A 13 -19.89 41.43 -26.47
C LEU A 13 -20.23 41.90 -25.04
N CYS A 14 -19.73 43.07 -24.68
CA CYS A 14 -20.12 43.84 -23.50
C CYS A 14 -21.24 44.82 -23.85
N ALA A 15 -22.23 44.99 -22.96
CA ALA A 15 -22.89 46.28 -22.76
C ALA A 15 -23.55 46.32 -21.36
N ALA A 16 -23.06 47.23 -20.52
CA ALA A 16 -23.67 47.64 -19.27
C ALA A 16 -24.66 48.79 -19.51
N LEU A 17 -25.66 48.96 -18.64
CA LEU A 17 -26.19 50.27 -18.23
C LEU A 17 -26.92 50.16 -16.88
N THR A 18 -26.64 51.15 -16.04
CA THR A 18 -26.89 51.38 -14.61
C THR A 18 -28.15 52.20 -14.33
N ALA A 19 -28.72 52.08 -13.10
CA ALA A 19 -29.25 53.16 -12.20
C ALA A 19 -30.41 52.63 -11.30
N CYS A 20 -30.74 53.11 -10.09
CA CYS A 20 -30.07 53.71 -8.92
C CYS A 20 -31.14 54.00 -7.82
N GLY A 21 -30.88 53.70 -6.54
CA GLY A 21 -31.44 54.31 -5.30
C GLY A 21 -32.86 53.92 -4.82
N LYS A 22 -33.25 53.89 -3.52
CA LYS A 22 -32.64 54.15 -2.18
C LYS A 22 -33.58 53.55 -1.08
N PRO A 23 -33.15 53.40 0.21
CA PRO A 23 -33.81 52.68 1.34
C PRO A 23 -34.68 53.63 2.22
N PRO A 24 -35.17 53.34 3.46
CA PRO A 24 -35.03 52.16 4.35
C PRO A 24 -36.33 51.68 5.04
N ALA A 25 -36.26 50.60 5.83
CA ALA A 25 -37.13 50.40 6.99
C ALA A 25 -36.32 49.81 8.15
N THR A 26 -36.47 50.45 9.30
CA THR A 26 -35.74 50.27 10.55
C THR A 26 -36.34 49.11 11.34
N GLU A 27 -35.56 48.06 11.63
CA GLU A 27 -35.93 47.08 12.65
C GLU A 27 -34.99 47.23 13.86
N THR A 28 -35.63 47.35 15.01
CA THR A 28 -35.02 47.53 16.33
C THR A 28 -34.45 46.20 16.85
N PRO A 29 -33.33 46.18 17.60
CA PRO A 29 -32.64 44.93 17.94
C PRO A 29 -33.40 44.14 19.01
N VAL A 30 -33.64 42.85 18.74
CA VAL A 30 -34.08 41.88 19.75
C VAL A 30 -32.84 41.41 20.53
N PRO A 31 -32.85 41.43 21.88
CA PRO A 31 -31.70 41.01 22.67
C PRO A 31 -31.50 39.49 22.58
N SER A 32 -30.30 39.07 22.18
CA SER A 32 -29.88 37.66 22.28
C SER A 32 -29.81 37.22 23.75
N PRO A 33 -30.30 36.01 24.10
CA PRO A 33 -30.15 35.47 25.44
C PRO A 33 -28.68 35.21 25.74
N ALA A 34 -28.25 35.66 26.92
CA ALA A 34 -26.90 35.49 27.44
C ALA A 34 -26.47 34.03 27.40
N ALA A 35 -25.37 33.76 26.69
CA ALA A 35 -24.68 32.48 26.74
C ALA A 35 -24.27 32.20 28.19
N ALA A 36 -24.77 31.09 28.73
CA ALA A 36 -24.30 30.54 29.98
C ALA A 36 -22.79 30.24 29.85
N VAL A 37 -22.01 30.72 30.81
CA VAL A 37 -20.61 30.35 31.01
C VAL A 37 -20.58 28.85 31.28
N GLN A 38 -20.27 28.06 30.24
CA GLN A 38 -19.89 26.66 30.42
C GLN A 38 -18.41 26.65 30.80
N THR A 39 -18.13 26.29 32.05
CA THR A 39 -16.81 25.83 32.48
C THR A 39 -16.36 24.68 31.58
N PRO A 40 -15.13 24.68 31.04
CA PRO A 40 -14.60 23.51 30.36
C PRO A 40 -14.59 22.34 31.36
N GLY A 41 -15.32 21.28 31.02
CA GLY A 41 -15.16 20.00 31.71
C GLY A 41 -13.71 19.53 31.56
N PRO A 42 -13.19 18.71 32.49
CA PRO A 42 -11.84 18.20 32.38
C PRO A 42 -11.69 17.46 31.05
N SER A 43 -10.72 17.91 30.25
CA SER A 43 -10.24 17.19 29.07
C SER A 43 -9.95 15.75 29.49
N PRO A 44 -10.42 14.72 28.77
CA PRO A 44 -9.87 13.40 28.95
C PRO A 44 -8.43 13.47 28.42
N SER A 45 -7.46 13.68 29.31
CA SER A 45 -6.08 13.23 29.08
C SER A 45 -6.12 11.70 29.07
N GLY A 46 -6.66 11.15 27.99
CA GLY A 46 -6.35 9.80 27.58
C GLY A 46 -4.99 9.89 26.93
N THR A 47 -3.94 9.55 27.68
CA THR A 47 -2.71 9.07 27.07
C THR A 47 -3.14 7.91 26.17
N ILE A 48 -3.10 8.09 24.85
CA ILE A 48 -3.25 6.98 23.92
C ILE A 48 -2.03 6.10 24.21
N ASP A 49 -2.29 4.95 24.80
CA ASP A 49 -1.28 3.91 24.98
C ASP A 49 -0.95 3.37 23.58
N LEU A 50 0.03 3.99 22.92
CA LEU A 50 0.58 3.59 21.63
C LEU A 50 1.32 2.24 21.70
N SER A 51 1.33 1.55 22.86
CA SER A 51 2.11 0.34 23.09
C SER A 51 1.36 -0.97 22.82
N SER A 52 0.11 -0.93 22.34
CA SER A 52 -0.67 -2.14 22.10
C SER A 52 -0.95 -2.35 20.60
N THR A 53 0.08 -2.31 19.76
CA THR A 53 -0.06 -2.90 18.41
C THR A 53 -0.37 -4.39 18.61
N PRO A 54 -1.51 -4.90 18.12
CA PRO A 54 -1.83 -6.31 18.24
C PRO A 54 -0.75 -7.13 17.54
N GLU A 55 -0.41 -8.29 18.12
CA GLU A 55 0.51 -9.22 17.47
C GLU A 55 -0.05 -9.62 16.09
N PRO A 56 0.78 -9.71 15.05
CA PRO A 56 0.32 -10.11 13.73
C PRO A 56 -0.35 -11.49 13.78
N GLU A 57 -1.49 -11.61 13.10
CA GLU A 57 -2.20 -12.89 12.97
C GLU A 57 -1.50 -13.73 11.90
N THR A 58 -0.92 -14.86 12.27
CA THR A 58 -0.28 -15.75 11.28
C THR A 58 -1.33 -16.37 10.36
N LEU A 59 -1.10 -16.29 9.05
CA LEU A 59 -1.92 -16.96 8.04
C LEU A 59 -1.18 -18.19 7.52
N PRO A 60 -1.53 -19.40 8.02
CA PRO A 60 -0.95 -20.63 7.51
C PRO A 60 -1.47 -20.92 6.11
N VAL A 61 -0.75 -21.78 5.39
CA VAL A 61 -1.26 -22.31 4.13
C VAL A 61 -2.49 -23.19 4.42
N SER A 62 -3.64 -22.83 3.84
CA SER A 62 -4.88 -23.60 4.02
C SER A 62 -4.75 -25.05 3.51
N PRO A 63 -5.56 -25.99 3.99
CA PRO A 63 -5.60 -27.34 3.43
C PRO A 63 -5.93 -27.31 1.92
N LEU A 64 -5.38 -28.28 1.18
CA LEU A 64 -5.74 -28.48 -0.22
C LEU A 64 -7.20 -28.97 -0.31
N THR A 65 -8.01 -28.29 -1.11
CA THR A 65 -9.41 -28.62 -1.40
C THR A 65 -9.63 -28.76 -2.90
N GLU A 66 -10.76 -29.30 -3.33
CA GLU A 66 -11.12 -29.34 -4.76
C GLU A 66 -11.23 -27.94 -5.37
N GLU A 67 -11.63 -26.95 -4.55
CA GLU A 67 -11.82 -25.56 -4.95
C GLU A 67 -10.50 -24.83 -5.24
N ASN A 68 -9.49 -24.96 -4.35
CA ASN A 68 -8.20 -24.29 -4.55
C ASN A 68 -7.18 -25.12 -5.37
N THR A 69 -7.48 -26.38 -5.68
CA THR A 69 -6.59 -27.27 -6.47
C THR A 69 -6.19 -26.67 -7.83
N PRO A 70 -7.10 -26.10 -8.65
CA PRO A 70 -6.71 -25.51 -9.94
C PRO A 70 -5.70 -24.36 -9.79
N ALA A 71 -5.96 -23.41 -8.88
CA ALA A 71 -5.08 -22.27 -8.63
C ALA A 71 -3.71 -22.72 -8.12
N ARG A 72 -3.67 -23.61 -7.11
CA ARG A 72 -2.41 -24.17 -6.59
C ARG A 72 -1.62 -24.95 -7.64
N THR A 73 -2.30 -25.63 -8.57
CA THR A 73 -1.64 -26.29 -9.69
C THR A 73 -0.97 -25.28 -10.62
N ALA A 74 -1.63 -24.17 -10.93
CA ALA A 74 -1.05 -23.08 -11.72
C ALA A 74 0.15 -22.43 -11.02
N TYR A 75 0.01 -22.13 -9.72
CA TYR A 75 1.10 -21.58 -8.90
C TYR A 75 2.30 -22.53 -8.84
N ALA A 76 2.07 -23.82 -8.59
CA ALA A 76 3.14 -24.80 -8.57
C ALA A 76 3.85 -24.92 -9.94
N ALA A 77 3.10 -24.85 -11.04
CA ALA A 77 3.69 -24.84 -12.38
C ALA A 77 4.56 -23.59 -12.65
N ALA A 78 4.08 -22.41 -12.22
CA ALA A 78 4.83 -21.16 -12.34
C ALA A 78 6.11 -21.17 -11.48
N LEU A 79 6.01 -21.63 -10.23
CA LEU A 79 7.15 -21.73 -9.31
C LEU A 79 8.18 -22.77 -9.77
N ASN A 80 7.75 -23.91 -10.33
CA ASN A 80 8.66 -24.88 -10.94
C ASN A 80 9.37 -24.30 -12.16
N THR A 81 8.65 -23.54 -13.00
CA THR A 81 9.25 -22.84 -14.14
C THR A 81 10.32 -21.86 -13.68
N LEU A 82 10.03 -21.06 -12.66
CA LEU A 82 11.01 -20.17 -12.02
C LEU A 82 12.21 -20.95 -11.47
N LEU A 83 11.98 -22.04 -10.74
CA LEU A 83 13.04 -22.86 -10.17
C LEU A 83 13.93 -23.53 -11.22
N ASP A 84 13.38 -23.91 -12.37
CA ASP A 84 14.12 -24.63 -13.41
C ASP A 84 14.79 -23.73 -14.44
N THR A 85 14.22 -22.55 -14.68
CA THR A 85 14.62 -21.69 -15.81
C THR A 85 14.94 -20.25 -15.44
N ASN A 86 14.70 -19.85 -14.17
CA ASN A 86 14.79 -18.47 -13.70
C ASN A 86 13.92 -17.51 -14.51
N VAL A 87 12.79 -18.00 -15.02
CA VAL A 87 11.74 -17.18 -15.63
C VAL A 87 10.70 -16.89 -14.56
N LEU A 88 10.52 -15.62 -14.22
CA LEU A 88 9.53 -15.15 -13.27
C LEU A 88 8.12 -15.43 -13.80
N PRO A 89 7.10 -15.53 -12.92
CA PRO A 89 5.73 -15.79 -13.37
C PRO A 89 5.15 -14.69 -14.29
N ASN A 90 5.70 -13.48 -14.27
CA ASN A 90 5.37 -12.40 -15.21
C ASN A 90 6.04 -12.57 -16.60
N GLY A 91 6.90 -13.57 -16.78
CA GLY A 91 7.64 -13.86 -18.01
C GLY A 91 9.04 -13.24 -18.08
N ASP A 92 9.42 -12.40 -17.12
CA ASP A 92 10.76 -11.80 -17.07
C ASP A 92 11.82 -12.86 -16.79
N LYS A 93 13.00 -12.64 -17.37
CA LYS A 93 14.17 -13.51 -17.18
C LYS A 93 15.32 -12.69 -16.61
N PRO A 94 15.53 -12.67 -15.27
CA PRO A 94 16.52 -11.79 -14.65
C PRO A 94 17.97 -12.10 -15.03
N SER A 95 18.25 -13.35 -15.43
CA SER A 95 19.60 -13.76 -15.85
C SER A 95 19.53 -14.84 -16.93
N ASP A 96 20.37 -14.69 -17.96
CA ASP A 96 20.58 -15.69 -19.01
C ASP A 96 21.55 -16.80 -18.62
N ASP A 97 22.34 -16.59 -17.56
CA ASP A 97 23.38 -17.53 -17.10
C ASP A 97 22.82 -18.62 -16.17
N TYR A 98 21.53 -18.58 -15.85
CA TYR A 98 20.88 -19.59 -15.03
C TYR A 98 20.79 -20.92 -15.79
N THR A 99 21.38 -21.96 -15.22
CA THR A 99 21.42 -23.29 -15.86
C THR A 99 20.52 -24.31 -15.17
N GLY A 100 19.91 -23.95 -14.04
CA GLY A 100 19.23 -24.89 -13.16
C GLY A 100 20.21 -25.89 -12.54
N SER A 101 21.46 -25.49 -12.30
CA SER A 101 22.43 -26.29 -11.56
C SER A 101 22.01 -26.50 -10.09
N ILE A 102 22.71 -27.36 -9.35
CA ILE A 102 22.46 -27.54 -7.91
C ILE A 102 22.71 -26.23 -7.16
N GLU A 103 23.81 -25.53 -7.47
CA GLU A 103 24.15 -24.23 -6.86
C GLU A 103 23.10 -23.16 -7.17
N ASP A 104 22.60 -23.13 -8.41
CA ASP A 104 21.51 -22.25 -8.84
C ASP A 104 20.24 -22.48 -8.01
N ARG A 105 19.85 -23.75 -7.81
CA ARG A 105 18.67 -24.10 -7.00
C ARG A 105 18.89 -23.84 -5.51
N GLU A 106 20.09 -24.03 -4.98
CA GLU A 106 20.44 -23.66 -3.60
C GLU A 106 20.36 -22.14 -3.39
N ARG A 107 20.77 -21.34 -4.38
CA ARG A 107 20.56 -19.88 -4.36
C ARG A 107 19.06 -19.57 -4.42
N MET A 108 18.31 -20.21 -5.32
CA MET A 108 16.87 -20.00 -5.50
C MET A 108 16.08 -20.26 -4.20
N ALA A 109 16.51 -21.24 -3.38
CA ALA A 109 15.92 -21.55 -2.08
C ALA A 109 16.02 -20.40 -1.04
N ARG A 110 16.75 -19.31 -1.31
CA ARG A 110 16.74 -18.08 -0.50
C ARG A 110 15.54 -17.19 -0.80
N ASN A 111 14.95 -17.32 -1.99
CA ASN A 111 13.64 -16.74 -2.28
C ASN A 111 12.58 -17.42 -1.42
N ARG A 112 11.44 -16.74 -1.27
CA ARG A 112 10.33 -17.19 -0.44
C ARG A 112 9.03 -17.05 -1.20
N PHE A 113 8.07 -17.92 -0.91
CA PHE A 113 6.71 -17.79 -1.41
C PHE A 113 5.69 -18.18 -0.35
N SER A 114 4.46 -17.72 -0.50
CA SER A 114 3.29 -18.12 0.28
C SER A 114 2.09 -18.28 -0.65
N VAL A 115 1.12 -19.10 -0.26
CA VAL A 115 -0.18 -19.22 -0.94
C VAL A 115 -1.29 -19.11 0.10
N CYS A 116 -2.01 -18.00 0.08
CA CYS A 116 -3.08 -17.67 1.04
C CYS A 116 -3.98 -16.55 0.50
N ASP A 117 -5.23 -16.51 0.99
CA ASP A 117 -6.14 -15.38 0.80
C ASP A 117 -5.65 -14.19 1.63
N VAL A 118 -5.04 -13.22 0.97
CA VAL A 118 -4.36 -12.09 1.61
C VAL A 118 -5.12 -10.78 1.49
N ASP A 119 -5.99 -10.64 0.48
CA ASP A 119 -6.90 -9.49 0.34
C ASP A 119 -8.29 -9.73 0.97
N GLY A 120 -8.62 -10.96 1.33
CA GLY A 120 -9.87 -11.35 1.99
C GLY A 120 -11.04 -11.54 1.04
N ASP A 121 -10.80 -11.74 -0.26
CA ASP A 121 -11.85 -11.96 -1.26
C ASP A 121 -12.33 -13.42 -1.37
N GLY A 122 -11.60 -14.33 -0.71
CA GLY A 122 -11.89 -15.77 -0.65
C GLY A 122 -11.12 -16.63 -1.66
N ALA A 123 -10.41 -16.03 -2.62
CA ALA A 123 -9.43 -16.71 -3.46
C ALA A 123 -8.06 -16.75 -2.75
N GLU A 124 -7.17 -17.65 -3.19
CA GLU A 124 -5.79 -17.66 -2.67
C GLU A 124 -4.87 -16.96 -3.65
N GLU A 125 -3.98 -16.10 -3.15
CA GLU A 125 -2.95 -15.46 -3.95
C GLU A 125 -1.62 -16.18 -3.81
N LEU A 126 -0.82 -16.20 -4.87
CA LEU A 126 0.60 -16.51 -4.79
C LEU A 126 1.39 -15.25 -4.45
N ILE A 127 2.03 -15.24 -3.28
CA ILE A 127 2.99 -14.20 -2.91
C ILE A 127 4.39 -14.72 -3.18
N LEU A 128 5.21 -13.98 -3.94
CA LEU A 128 6.59 -14.34 -4.27
C LEU A 128 7.56 -13.22 -3.86
N LEU A 129 8.54 -13.56 -3.03
CA LEU A 129 9.65 -12.67 -2.66
C LEU A 129 10.93 -13.12 -3.39
N TYR A 130 11.22 -12.48 -4.51
CA TYR A 130 12.42 -12.70 -5.31
C TYR A 130 13.53 -11.75 -4.87
N THR A 131 14.45 -12.24 -4.03
CA THR A 131 15.49 -11.48 -3.34
C THR A 131 16.91 -11.89 -3.73
N THR A 132 17.06 -12.94 -4.55
CA THR A 132 18.38 -13.47 -4.93
C THR A 132 19.16 -12.62 -5.92
N ASP A 133 18.58 -11.53 -6.43
CA ASP A 133 19.21 -10.59 -7.35
C ASP A 133 19.85 -9.38 -6.63
N ILE A 134 20.49 -8.49 -7.38
CA ILE A 134 20.91 -7.18 -6.89
C ILE A 134 19.70 -6.41 -6.34
N THR A 135 19.89 -5.57 -5.31
CA THR A 135 18.78 -4.86 -4.63
C THR A 135 17.81 -4.17 -5.58
N ALA A 136 18.31 -3.52 -6.64
CA ALA A 136 17.48 -2.83 -7.63
C ALA A 136 16.63 -3.77 -8.51
N ALA A 137 16.99 -5.05 -8.58
CA ALA A 137 16.31 -6.10 -9.33
C ALA A 137 15.51 -7.07 -8.44
N GLN A 138 15.56 -6.89 -7.11
CA GLN A 138 14.69 -7.64 -6.21
C GLN A 138 13.23 -7.23 -6.44
N ARG A 139 12.32 -8.20 -6.42
CA ARG A 139 10.91 -8.00 -6.70
C ARG A 139 10.04 -8.83 -5.76
N GLY A 140 8.99 -8.20 -5.25
CA GLY A 140 7.87 -8.82 -4.57
C GLY A 140 6.67 -8.83 -5.51
N PHE A 141 5.97 -9.95 -5.57
CA PHE A 141 4.76 -10.09 -6.36
C PHE A 141 3.60 -10.66 -5.55
N ILE A 142 2.40 -10.24 -5.90
CA ILE A 142 1.13 -10.88 -5.52
C ILE A 142 0.41 -11.25 -6.81
N PHE A 143 0.07 -12.53 -6.97
CA PHE A 143 -0.60 -13.05 -8.16
C PHE A 143 -1.95 -13.67 -7.85
N SER A 144 -2.97 -13.28 -8.62
CA SER A 144 -4.23 -14.01 -8.72
C SER A 144 -4.12 -15.13 -9.76
N CYS A 145 -5.08 -16.05 -9.77
CA CYS A 145 -5.21 -17.08 -10.80
C CYS A 145 -6.61 -17.02 -11.42
N GLU A 146 -6.67 -16.81 -12.74
CA GLU A 146 -7.92 -16.88 -13.50
C GLU A 146 -8.46 -18.33 -13.46
N GLU A 147 -9.63 -18.56 -12.86
CA GLU A 147 -10.22 -19.90 -12.68
C GLU A 147 -10.40 -20.66 -14.01
N GLU A 148 -10.88 -19.97 -15.05
CA GLU A 148 -11.18 -20.60 -16.35
C GLU A 148 -9.94 -21.06 -17.12
N THR A 149 -8.83 -20.33 -16.99
CA THR A 149 -7.65 -20.50 -17.84
C THR A 149 -6.43 -21.01 -17.09
N GLY A 150 -6.42 -20.91 -15.76
CA GLY A 150 -5.24 -21.17 -14.92
C GLY A 150 -4.11 -20.15 -15.14
N LYS A 151 -4.41 -19.01 -15.74
CA LYS A 151 -3.42 -17.96 -16.03
C LYS A 151 -3.22 -17.08 -14.81
N LEU A 152 -1.97 -16.76 -14.50
CA LEU A 152 -1.64 -15.84 -13.41
C LEU A 152 -1.85 -14.39 -13.85
N GLY A 153 -2.54 -13.62 -13.02
CA GLY A 153 -2.64 -12.16 -13.09
C GLY A 153 -1.72 -11.53 -12.04
N ILE A 154 -1.06 -10.41 -12.36
CA ILE A 154 -0.30 -9.64 -11.36
C ILE A 154 -1.27 -8.67 -10.70
N GLN A 155 -1.55 -8.88 -9.41
CA GLN A 155 -2.32 -7.93 -8.62
C GLN A 155 -1.42 -6.82 -8.05
N LEU A 156 -0.17 -7.14 -7.70
CA LEU A 156 0.83 -6.18 -7.22
C LEU A 156 2.25 -6.60 -7.61
N GLU A 157 3.07 -5.63 -8.02
CA GLU A 157 4.53 -5.74 -8.12
C GLU A 157 5.17 -4.56 -7.36
N SER A 158 6.05 -4.85 -6.41
CA SER A 158 6.81 -3.84 -5.66
C SER A 158 8.17 -4.40 -5.20
N TYR A 159 8.90 -3.66 -4.37
CA TYR A 159 10.07 -4.21 -3.67
C TYR A 159 9.60 -5.31 -2.68
N PRO A 160 10.36 -6.42 -2.47
CA PRO A 160 9.90 -7.56 -1.67
C PRO A 160 9.98 -7.31 -0.16
N LEU A 161 9.26 -6.30 0.30
CA LEU A 161 9.09 -5.93 1.70
C LEU A 161 7.62 -5.58 1.92
N PHE A 162 6.80 -6.60 2.11
CA PHE A 162 5.36 -6.44 2.28
C PHE A 162 4.94 -6.50 3.75
N THR A 163 4.04 -5.62 4.14
CA THR A 163 3.21 -5.75 5.36
C THR A 163 1.76 -5.87 4.92
N PHE A 164 1.08 -6.92 5.35
CA PHE A 164 -0.30 -7.21 4.98
C PHE A 164 -1.24 -6.90 6.14
N TYR A 165 -2.43 -6.41 5.82
CA TYR A 165 -3.45 -6.08 6.82
C TYR A 165 -4.73 -6.88 6.60
N LYS A 166 -5.41 -7.21 7.69
CA LYS A 166 -6.71 -7.91 7.68
C LYS A 166 -7.79 -7.15 6.90
N SER A 167 -7.60 -5.86 6.65
CA SER A 167 -8.46 -5.04 5.80
C SER A 167 -8.29 -5.29 4.31
N GLY A 168 -7.31 -6.11 3.89
CA GLY A 168 -6.89 -6.31 2.51
C GLY A 168 -5.98 -5.20 1.97
N ALA A 169 -5.44 -4.33 2.85
CA ALA A 169 -4.43 -3.35 2.47
C ALA A 169 -3.04 -3.97 2.53
N VAL A 170 -2.12 -3.42 1.73
CA VAL A 170 -0.70 -3.82 1.70
C VAL A 170 0.19 -2.59 1.77
N GLU A 171 1.22 -2.64 2.59
CA GLU A 171 2.35 -1.71 2.51
C GLU A 171 3.50 -2.38 1.75
N GLY A 172 4.02 -1.71 0.74
CA GLY A 172 5.25 -2.08 0.04
C GLY A 172 6.39 -1.18 0.51
N GLY A 173 7.23 -1.67 1.41
CA GLY A 173 8.38 -0.93 1.89
C GLY A 173 9.39 -0.66 0.77
N TRP A 174 9.99 0.52 0.79
CA TRP A 174 10.98 0.90 -0.23
C TRP A 174 12.26 0.08 -0.11
N SER A 175 13.02 0.01 -1.20
CA SER A 175 14.33 -0.67 -1.22
C SER A 175 15.38 -0.04 -0.30
N HIS A 176 15.19 1.22 0.08
CA HIS A 176 16.13 1.98 0.90
C HIS A 176 15.37 2.96 1.80
N ASN A 177 15.83 3.10 3.05
CA ASN A 177 15.45 4.21 3.90
C ASN A 177 16.36 5.41 3.63
N GLN A 178 16.01 6.21 2.61
CA GLN A 178 16.75 7.42 2.22
C GLN A 178 16.27 8.67 2.98
N GLY A 179 15.19 8.52 3.75
CA GLY A 179 14.53 9.57 4.49
C GLY A 179 15.23 9.95 5.79
N LYS A 180 14.51 10.73 6.59
CA LYS A 180 14.93 11.12 7.95
C LYS A 180 14.13 10.36 9.02
N GLY A 181 13.50 9.25 8.65
CA GLY A 181 12.58 8.49 9.50
C GLY A 181 13.25 7.63 10.56
N ASN A 182 14.58 7.47 10.52
CA ASN A 182 15.34 6.60 11.42
C ASN A 182 14.80 5.15 11.43
N THR A 183 14.00 4.80 12.43
CA THR A 183 13.34 3.49 12.55
C THR A 183 12.07 3.39 11.71
N PHE A 184 11.48 4.51 11.30
CA PHE A 184 10.40 4.52 10.33
C PHE A 184 10.96 4.20 8.95
N TRP A 185 10.47 3.11 8.36
CA TRP A 185 10.85 2.69 7.01
C TRP A 185 9.82 3.25 6.02
N PRO A 186 10.24 3.97 4.97
CA PRO A 186 9.30 4.52 4.00
C PRO A 186 8.64 3.41 3.17
N TYR A 187 7.39 3.63 2.78
CA TYR A 187 6.58 2.63 2.11
C TYR A 187 5.54 3.26 1.18
N ASP A 188 5.06 2.46 0.23
CA ASP A 188 3.87 2.75 -0.57
C ASP A 188 2.67 1.99 0.02
N LEU A 189 1.52 2.63 0.13
CA LEU A 189 0.30 2.01 0.61
C LEU A 189 -0.59 1.61 -0.57
N TYR A 190 -1.10 0.40 -0.54
CA TYR A 190 -1.99 -0.14 -1.55
C TYR A 190 -3.30 -0.61 -0.93
N ARG A 191 -4.40 -0.36 -1.62
CA ARG A 191 -5.71 -0.93 -1.31
C ARG A 191 -6.06 -1.99 -2.37
N TYR A 192 -6.68 -3.08 -1.95
CA TYR A 192 -7.28 -4.00 -2.91
C TYR A 192 -8.51 -3.37 -3.59
N ASP A 193 -8.67 -3.60 -4.90
CA ASP A 193 -9.81 -3.19 -5.71
C ASP A 193 -10.50 -4.42 -6.30
N SER A 194 -11.55 -4.89 -5.62
CA SER A 194 -12.26 -6.12 -5.99
C SER A 194 -12.99 -6.07 -7.34
N PHE A 195 -13.14 -4.88 -7.96
CA PHE A 195 -13.72 -4.79 -9.30
C PHE A 195 -12.66 -5.04 -10.38
N LEU A 196 -11.43 -4.59 -10.13
CA LEU A 196 -10.31 -4.73 -11.05
C LEU A 196 -9.48 -5.99 -10.78
N ASP A 197 -9.65 -6.62 -9.61
CA ASP A 197 -8.81 -7.73 -9.13
C ASP A 197 -7.32 -7.32 -9.11
N VAL A 198 -7.01 -6.16 -8.52
CA VAL A 198 -5.65 -5.64 -8.38
C VAL A 198 -5.50 -4.76 -7.14
N TYR A 199 -4.26 -4.57 -6.69
CA TYR A 199 -3.90 -3.55 -5.72
C TYR A 199 -3.68 -2.20 -6.40
N VAL A 200 -4.30 -1.16 -5.85
CA VAL A 200 -4.19 0.23 -6.33
C VAL A 200 -3.40 1.04 -5.31
N ASP A 201 -2.35 1.72 -5.79
CA ASP A 201 -1.56 2.68 -5.03
C ASP A 201 -2.43 3.84 -4.53
N VAL A 202 -2.37 4.13 -3.24
CA VAL A 202 -3.07 5.25 -2.60
C VAL A 202 -2.13 6.36 -2.13
N GLY A 203 -0.82 6.10 -2.11
CA GLY A 203 0.21 7.08 -1.79
C GLY A 203 1.42 6.47 -1.07
N SER A 204 2.51 7.21 -1.13
CA SER A 204 3.78 6.92 -0.46
C SER A 204 3.94 7.70 0.83
N VAL A 205 4.58 7.09 1.82
CA VAL A 205 4.83 7.69 3.14
C VAL A 205 6.30 7.62 3.51
N ASP A 206 6.81 8.72 4.03
CA ASP A 206 8.08 8.79 4.77
C ASP A 206 7.87 9.64 6.03
N ALA A 207 8.83 9.58 6.96
CA ALA A 207 8.78 10.35 8.19
C ALA A 207 10.11 11.08 8.46
N TRP A 208 10.07 12.01 9.42
CA TRP A 208 11.25 12.60 10.01
C TRP A 208 11.17 12.45 11.53
N ASP A 209 12.15 11.73 12.08
CA ASP A 209 12.38 11.52 13.51
C ASP A 209 13.17 12.69 14.12
N GLU A 210 12.59 13.40 15.09
CA GLU A 210 13.22 14.50 15.83
C GLU A 210 14.51 14.04 16.54
N SER A 211 14.54 12.79 17.01
CA SER A 211 15.63 12.25 17.84
C SER A 211 16.98 12.15 17.11
N LEU A 212 16.96 12.19 15.77
CA LEU A 212 18.18 12.26 14.97
C LEU A 212 18.94 13.58 15.16
N GLY A 213 18.31 14.62 15.70
CA GLY A 213 18.93 15.92 15.97
C GLY A 213 19.40 16.64 14.70
N ILE A 214 18.81 16.30 13.54
CA ILE A 214 19.10 16.96 12.26
C ILE A 214 18.51 18.37 12.30
N GLU A 215 19.30 19.36 11.88
CA GLU A 215 18.85 20.76 11.80
C GLU A 215 17.57 20.91 10.96
N ASP A 216 16.77 21.92 11.28
CA ASP A 216 15.51 22.27 10.61
C ASP A 216 14.37 21.24 10.75
N TYR A 217 14.39 20.40 11.80
CA TYR A 217 13.22 19.60 12.16
C TYR A 217 11.98 20.50 12.29
N PRO A 218 10.87 20.19 11.57
CA PRO A 218 9.71 21.06 11.52
C PRO A 218 8.80 20.87 12.75
N SER A 219 9.32 21.20 13.94
CA SER A 219 8.62 21.08 15.23
C SER A 219 7.23 21.76 15.26
N GLN A 220 7.00 22.76 14.42
CA GLN A 220 5.69 23.38 14.28
C GLN A 220 4.62 22.42 13.71
N ALA A 221 4.99 21.37 13.00
CA ALA A 221 4.06 20.39 12.43
C ALA A 221 3.75 19.24 13.41
N ASP A 222 4.67 18.89 14.32
CA ASP A 222 4.44 17.90 15.39
C ASP A 222 3.58 18.51 16.52
N LYS A 223 2.28 18.63 16.27
CA LYS A 223 1.31 19.20 17.22
C LYS A 223 1.02 18.26 18.39
N SER A 224 1.15 16.97 18.15
CA SER A 224 0.95 15.90 19.13
C SER A 224 2.13 15.75 20.09
N GLY A 225 3.34 16.20 19.70
CA GLY A 225 4.57 15.97 20.45
C GLY A 225 5.01 14.52 20.37
N SER A 226 4.75 13.87 19.24
CA SER A 226 5.09 12.47 18.97
C SER A 226 6.59 12.24 18.75
N GLY A 227 7.34 13.31 18.43
CA GLY A 227 8.72 13.22 17.96
C GLY A 227 8.85 12.86 16.49
N PHE A 228 7.73 12.74 15.76
CA PHE A 228 7.69 12.45 14.34
C PHE A 228 6.83 13.46 13.58
N VAL A 229 7.27 13.80 12.38
CA VAL A 229 6.39 14.35 11.34
C VAL A 229 6.39 13.42 10.14
N TYR A 230 5.30 13.44 9.37
CA TYR A 230 5.07 12.53 8.26
C TYR A 230 4.91 13.30 6.96
N TYR A 231 5.27 12.65 5.86
CA TYR A 231 5.14 13.16 4.50
C TYR A 231 4.35 12.15 3.70
N ILE A 232 3.32 12.60 2.99
CA ILE A 232 2.45 11.76 2.18
C ILE A 232 2.42 12.33 0.78
N GLU A 233 2.83 11.53 -0.21
CA GLU A 233 2.69 11.86 -1.63
C GLU A 233 1.68 10.91 -2.27
N THR A 234 0.69 11.45 -2.97
CA THR A 234 -0.38 10.67 -3.61
C THR A 234 -0.31 10.73 -5.13
N ASN A 235 0.57 11.58 -5.67
CA ASN A 235 0.73 11.79 -7.10
C ASN A 235 2.17 12.15 -7.46
N GLY A 236 2.98 11.13 -7.71
CA GLY A 236 4.33 11.29 -8.23
C GLY A 236 5.37 10.87 -7.20
N SER A 237 6.46 11.62 -7.14
CA SER A 237 7.61 11.28 -6.29
C SER A 237 7.59 12.09 -5.01
N MET A 238 8.00 11.46 -3.91
CA MET A 238 8.13 12.09 -2.60
C MET A 238 8.88 13.42 -2.68
N THR A 239 8.25 14.49 -2.18
CA THR A 239 8.79 15.87 -2.20
C THR A 239 9.33 16.30 -0.84
N TRP A 240 8.93 15.63 0.25
CA TRP A 240 9.17 16.04 1.64
C TRP A 240 8.72 17.49 1.93
N GLU A 241 7.74 17.97 1.16
CA GLU A 241 7.04 19.23 1.39
C GLU A 241 5.83 18.98 2.31
N ASP A 242 5.38 20.01 3.03
CA ASP A 242 4.18 19.95 3.88
C ASP A 242 4.18 18.85 4.98
N PRO A 243 5.08 18.93 5.98
CA PRO A 243 5.12 17.96 7.08
C PRO A 243 3.80 17.93 7.86
N LEU A 244 3.38 16.72 8.19
CA LEU A 244 2.11 16.41 8.85
C LEU A 244 2.33 15.88 10.26
N ASP A 245 1.43 16.25 11.17
CA ASP A 245 1.33 15.63 12.49
C ASP A 245 0.90 14.15 12.36
N VAL A 246 1.30 13.31 13.32
CA VAL A 246 0.87 11.89 13.39
C VAL A 246 -0.66 11.72 13.30
N SER A 247 -1.44 12.64 13.88
CA SER A 247 -2.91 12.54 13.82
C SER A 247 -3.48 12.69 12.41
N ILE A 248 -2.82 13.45 11.54
CA ILE A 248 -3.23 13.61 10.14
C ILE A 248 -2.81 12.38 9.34
N TYR A 249 -1.60 11.88 9.57
CA TYR A 249 -1.09 10.65 8.95
C TYR A 249 -1.99 9.45 9.27
N GLU A 250 -2.32 9.22 10.54
CA GLU A 250 -3.21 8.13 10.95
C GLU A 250 -4.63 8.29 10.38
N ALA A 251 -5.13 9.53 10.31
CA ALA A 251 -6.44 9.80 9.70
C ALA A 251 -6.47 9.51 8.19
N TRP A 252 -5.36 9.75 7.48
CA TRP A 252 -5.22 9.38 6.07
C TRP A 252 -5.13 7.86 5.88
N ARG A 253 -4.45 7.15 6.78
CA ARG A 253 -4.23 5.70 6.71
C ARG A 253 -5.47 4.88 7.09
N TYR A 254 -6.27 5.37 8.03
CA TYR A 254 -7.42 4.67 8.61
C TYR A 254 -8.45 4.09 7.61
N PRO A 255 -8.83 4.76 6.51
CA PRO A 255 -9.79 4.22 5.54
C PRO A 255 -9.32 2.90 4.90
N TYR A 256 -8.01 2.67 4.82
CA TYR A 256 -7.39 1.53 4.15
C TYR A 256 -6.99 0.45 5.14
N VAL A 257 -6.28 0.83 6.20
CA VAL A 257 -5.66 -0.12 7.15
C VAL A 257 -6.56 -0.41 8.36
N ARG A 258 -7.58 0.42 8.61
CA ARG A 258 -8.54 0.25 9.71
C ARG A 258 -7.86 0.27 11.08
N ASP A 259 -7.99 -0.81 11.84
CA ASP A 259 -7.42 -0.98 13.18
C ASP A 259 -5.95 -1.38 13.15
N GLY A 260 -5.36 -1.58 11.96
CA GLY A 260 -3.95 -1.95 11.82
C GLY A 260 -3.65 -3.38 12.20
N GLN A 261 -4.66 -4.27 12.22
CA GLN A 261 -4.40 -5.69 12.43
C GLN A 261 -3.60 -6.26 11.26
N GLU A 262 -2.31 -6.48 11.50
CA GLU A 262 -1.43 -7.15 10.55
C GLU A 262 -1.76 -8.64 10.45
N ILE A 263 -1.55 -9.18 9.25
CA ILE A 263 -1.57 -10.61 8.95
C ILE A 263 -0.19 -11.01 8.42
N LEU A 264 0.29 -12.19 8.84
CA LEU A 264 1.62 -12.68 8.52
C LEU A 264 1.51 -14.00 7.73
N PRO A 265 1.60 -13.96 6.39
CA PRO A 265 1.65 -15.17 5.57
C PRO A 265 2.79 -16.10 5.96
N GLU A 266 2.53 -17.41 5.97
CA GLU A 266 3.56 -18.42 6.19
C GLU A 266 4.44 -18.59 4.93
N TYR A 267 5.63 -17.99 4.98
CA TYR A 267 6.59 -18.08 3.88
C TYR A 267 7.43 -19.36 3.89
N LEU A 268 7.39 -20.07 2.77
CA LEU A 268 8.20 -21.24 2.51
C LEU A 268 9.41 -20.91 1.62
N PRO A 269 10.59 -21.52 1.84
CA PRO A 269 11.69 -21.49 0.89
C PRO A 269 11.27 -21.97 -0.50
N LEU A 270 11.76 -21.31 -1.55
CA LEU A 270 11.48 -21.73 -2.94
C LEU A 270 12.28 -22.99 -3.31
N THR A 271 11.72 -24.16 -3.00
CA THR A 271 12.29 -25.48 -3.27
C THR A 271 11.26 -26.39 -3.95
N ALA A 272 11.72 -27.40 -4.69
CA ALA A 272 10.83 -28.37 -5.32
C ALA A 272 9.93 -29.10 -4.30
N GLU A 273 10.47 -29.37 -3.09
CA GLU A 273 9.71 -30.00 -1.99
C GLU A 273 8.56 -29.11 -1.51
N ASN A 274 8.82 -27.84 -1.22
CA ASN A 274 7.78 -26.92 -0.75
C ASN A 274 6.75 -26.64 -1.86
N ILE A 275 7.18 -26.57 -3.12
CA ILE A 275 6.26 -26.44 -4.26
C ILE A 275 5.35 -27.67 -4.37
N GLN A 276 5.90 -28.89 -4.21
CA GLN A 276 5.10 -30.12 -4.19
C GLN A 276 4.15 -30.19 -3.00
N GLY A 277 4.50 -29.54 -1.88
CA GLY A 277 3.64 -29.37 -0.72
C GLY A 277 2.31 -28.69 -1.04
N LEU A 278 2.28 -27.76 -2.00
CA LEU A 278 1.03 -27.11 -2.44
C LEU A 278 0.01 -28.10 -3.04
N LEU A 279 0.48 -29.23 -3.54
CA LEU A 279 -0.33 -30.23 -4.26
C LEU A 279 -0.62 -31.48 -3.42
N THR A 280 -0.19 -31.49 -2.17
CA THR A 280 -0.37 -32.64 -1.28
C THR A 280 -1.41 -32.28 -0.23
N ALA A 281 -2.38 -33.18 0.00
CA ALA A 281 -3.30 -33.01 1.12
C ALA A 281 -2.52 -33.09 2.45
N GLY A 282 -2.70 -32.06 3.30
CA GLY A 282 -2.15 -32.01 4.66
C GLY A 282 -2.79 -33.02 5.60
#